data_AF-A0A3E2NLK8-F1
#
_entry.id   AF-A0A3E2NLK8-F1
#
_cell.length_a   1.000
_cell.length_b   1.000
_cell.length_c   1.000
_cell.angle_alpha   90.00
_cell.angle_beta   90.00
_cell.angle_gamma   90.00
#
_symmetry.space_group_name_H-M   'P 1'
#
loop_
_entity.id
_entity.type
_entity.pdbx_description
1 polymer ?
#
loop_
_entity_poly.entity_id
_entity_poly.type
_entity_poly.pdbx_seq_one_letter_code
_entity_poly.pdbx_strand_id
1 'polypeptide(L)'
;MKRNIIAEIIDLKQREKRNATHLFELRIQDLKIACDQITTHKLSNELYKQIPIALVATMESYFYSVVAKIIDHGEPFLSNVAKFNQAKDVKFDFEIVKALNAKDFTIGNFIAHVLSFNNLNDINLNLSILLDVNFLKELKAHRRKSIFEDNNHTSESFITNADSIIKSINRTFELRHIFCHEFAYKYQIDVSEIKDCLVNTELFLKQTSNYIHEALYPGSPETQTDMNIESFEEYCKLDEELEDLFKRIKEAHQNAFDGINVKLFDRMVRYWKRYRDLKGDFDSDYVRGGTMMPLVSNNSRSYVTSLMIEQLKSELKSISK
;
A
#
# COMPACT_ATOMS: atom_id res chain seq x y z
N MET A 1 33.66 -3.66 -1.14
CA MET A 1 32.98 -2.63 -0.31
C MET A 1 31.74 -3.28 0.28
N LYS A 2 31.51 -3.20 1.59
CA LYS A 2 30.33 -3.83 2.22
C LYS A 2 29.09 -2.98 1.87
N ARG A 3 28.07 -3.62 1.31
CA ARG A 3 26.82 -2.98 0.88
C ARG A 3 26.12 -2.30 2.08
N ASN A 4 25.74 -1.04 1.96
CA ASN A 4 25.07 -0.28 3.03
C ASN A 4 23.56 -0.19 2.72
N ILE A 5 22.79 -1.15 3.24
CA ILE A 5 21.36 -1.29 2.97
C ILE A 5 20.57 -0.06 3.43
N ILE A 6 20.92 0.52 4.59
CA ILE A 6 20.22 1.69 5.13
C ILE A 6 20.34 2.87 4.18
N ALA A 7 21.57 3.17 3.71
CA ALA A 7 21.80 4.25 2.76
C ALA A 7 21.05 4.00 1.43
N GLU A 8 21.05 2.77 0.92
CA GLU A 8 20.33 2.43 -0.31
C GLU A 8 18.82 2.67 -0.20
N ILE A 9 18.19 2.23 0.90
CA ILE A 9 16.75 2.42 1.13
C ILE A 9 16.42 3.91 1.26
N ILE A 10 17.22 4.66 2.01
CA ILE A 10 17.03 6.12 2.18
C ILE A 10 17.19 6.83 0.83
N ASP A 11 18.22 6.49 0.04
CA ASP A 11 18.45 7.08 -1.28
C ASP A 11 17.34 6.75 -2.27
N LEU A 12 16.78 5.54 -2.23
CA LEU A 12 15.61 5.16 -3.03
C LEU A 12 14.41 6.01 -2.66
N LYS A 13 14.10 6.12 -1.35
CA LYS A 13 12.98 6.91 -0.83
C LYS A 13 13.12 8.40 -1.13
N GLN A 14 14.33 8.96 -1.14
CA GLN A 14 14.57 10.36 -1.51
C GLN A 14 14.35 10.62 -3.01
N ARG A 15 14.68 9.64 -3.87
CA ARG A 15 14.44 9.71 -5.31
C ARG A 15 12.96 9.53 -5.65
N GLU A 16 12.27 8.64 -4.93
CA GLU A 16 10.83 8.42 -5.02
C GLU A 16 10.07 9.48 -4.21
N LYS A 17 10.02 10.73 -4.71
CA LYS A 17 9.25 11.82 -4.09
C LYS A 17 7.75 11.51 -3.85
N ARG A 18 7.20 10.44 -4.45
CA ARG A 18 5.80 9.98 -4.33
C ARG A 18 5.76 8.44 -4.42
N ASN A 19 4.76 7.83 -3.78
CA ASN A 19 4.55 6.37 -3.74
C ASN A 19 4.41 5.77 -5.15
N ALA A 20 5.28 4.81 -5.51
CA ALA A 20 5.35 4.27 -6.87
C ALA A 20 4.08 3.50 -7.28
N THR A 21 3.25 3.07 -6.32
CA THR A 21 1.95 2.42 -6.60
C THR A 21 1.00 3.29 -7.41
N HIS A 22 1.17 4.62 -7.38
CA HIS A 22 0.34 5.57 -8.15
C HIS A 22 1.09 6.22 -9.31
N LEU A 23 2.41 6.05 -9.39
CA LEU A 23 3.23 6.66 -10.44
C LEU A 23 3.40 5.78 -11.67
N PHE A 24 3.18 4.46 -11.56
CA PHE A 24 3.38 3.56 -12.69
C PHE A 24 2.49 3.95 -13.87
N GLU A 25 1.26 4.42 -13.65
CA GLU A 25 0.35 4.85 -14.71
C GLU A 25 0.90 6.03 -15.50
N LEU A 26 1.42 7.05 -14.81
CA LEU A 26 2.09 8.20 -15.44
C LEU A 26 3.31 7.73 -16.24
N ARG A 27 4.12 6.84 -15.66
CA ARG A 27 5.31 6.31 -16.33
C ARG A 27 4.96 5.50 -17.58
N ILE A 28 3.94 4.66 -17.51
CA ILE A 28 3.44 3.90 -18.66
C ILE A 28 2.90 4.85 -19.73
N GLN A 29 2.19 5.90 -19.34
CA GLN A 29 1.68 6.90 -20.28
C GLN A 29 2.83 7.64 -20.99
N ASP A 30 3.88 8.02 -20.28
CA ASP A 30 5.08 8.61 -20.89
C ASP A 30 5.73 7.64 -21.89
N LEU A 31 5.79 6.34 -21.55
CA LEU A 31 6.33 5.31 -22.45
C LEU A 31 5.47 5.10 -23.69
N LYS A 32 4.14 5.17 -23.58
CA LYS A 32 3.22 5.16 -24.73
C LYS A 32 3.47 6.34 -25.65
N ILE A 33 3.53 7.55 -25.09
CA ILE A 33 3.83 8.77 -25.85
C ILE A 33 5.19 8.63 -26.55
N ALA A 34 6.22 8.17 -25.84
CA ALA A 34 7.54 7.95 -26.42
C ALA A 34 7.50 6.91 -27.56
N CYS A 35 6.81 5.80 -27.37
CA CYS A 35 6.63 4.75 -28.37
C CYS A 35 5.95 5.28 -29.66
N ASP A 36 4.93 6.13 -29.50
CA ASP A 36 4.23 6.76 -30.60
C ASP A 36 5.08 7.82 -31.31
N GLN A 37 5.89 8.58 -30.57
CA GLN A 37 6.83 9.54 -31.14
C GLN A 37 7.94 8.86 -31.96
N ILE A 38 8.47 7.73 -31.48
CA ILE A 38 9.45 6.93 -32.24
C ILE A 38 8.84 6.49 -33.57
N THR A 39 7.59 6.02 -33.56
CA THR A 39 6.87 5.61 -34.78
C THR A 39 6.63 6.81 -35.71
N THR A 40 6.01 7.87 -35.18
CA THR A 40 5.54 9.04 -35.92
C THR A 40 6.69 9.80 -36.58
N HIS A 41 7.78 10.00 -35.86
CA HIS A 41 8.95 10.74 -36.36
C HIS A 41 9.99 9.84 -37.04
N LYS A 42 9.69 8.55 -37.24
CA LYS A 42 10.59 7.57 -37.86
C LYS A 42 11.99 7.59 -37.24
N LEU A 43 12.04 7.65 -35.91
CA LEU A 43 13.30 7.64 -35.18
C LEU A 43 13.97 6.27 -35.27
N SER A 44 15.23 6.18 -34.82
CA SER A 44 15.97 4.92 -34.82
C SER A 44 15.23 3.82 -34.06
N ASN A 45 15.14 2.63 -34.67
CA ASN A 45 14.52 1.46 -34.03
C ASN A 45 15.22 1.11 -32.71
N GLU A 46 16.50 1.44 -32.54
CA GLU A 46 17.24 1.25 -31.29
C GLU A 46 16.56 1.88 -30.08
N LEU A 47 15.79 2.97 -30.27
CA LEU A 47 15.06 3.61 -29.18
C LEU A 47 13.96 2.71 -28.60
N TYR A 48 13.40 1.79 -29.39
CA TYR A 48 12.41 0.84 -28.87
C TYR A 48 13.00 -0.12 -27.83
N LYS A 49 14.32 -0.38 -27.85
CA LYS A 49 14.97 -1.21 -26.82
C LYS A 49 14.81 -0.62 -25.42
N GLN A 50 14.67 0.70 -25.31
CA GLN A 50 14.49 1.38 -24.03
C GLN A 50 13.11 1.13 -23.41
N ILE A 51 12.11 0.75 -24.21
CA ILE A 51 10.75 0.51 -23.72
C ILE A 51 10.70 -0.68 -22.75
N PRO A 52 11.08 -1.92 -23.12
CA PRO A 52 11.06 -3.04 -22.17
C PRO A 52 12.01 -2.86 -20.99
N ILE A 53 13.14 -2.17 -21.18
CA ILE A 53 14.06 -1.81 -20.08
C ILE A 53 13.34 -0.93 -19.05
N ALA A 54 12.66 0.12 -19.53
CA ALA A 54 11.90 1.02 -18.67
C ALA A 54 10.66 0.34 -18.07
N LEU A 55 10.03 -0.59 -18.76
CA LEU A 55 8.92 -1.39 -18.24
C LEU A 55 9.36 -2.27 -17.07
N VAL A 56 10.49 -2.98 -17.21
CA VAL A 56 11.04 -3.77 -16.09
C VAL A 56 11.35 -2.89 -14.89
N ALA A 57 12.02 -1.75 -15.09
CA ALA A 57 12.28 -0.81 -14.00
C ALA A 57 10.98 -0.30 -13.34
N THR A 58 9.94 -0.07 -14.14
CA THR A 58 8.61 0.33 -13.63
C THR A 58 7.97 -0.78 -12.80
N MET A 59 8.06 -2.04 -13.25
CA MET A 59 7.58 -3.21 -12.50
C MET A 59 8.37 -3.39 -11.20
N GLU A 60 9.69 -3.32 -11.22
CA GLU A 60 10.55 -3.45 -10.03
C GLU A 60 10.19 -2.42 -8.96
N SER A 61 10.13 -1.13 -9.32
CA SER A 61 9.72 -0.07 -8.39
C SER A 61 8.28 -0.24 -7.89
N TYR A 62 7.36 -0.65 -8.76
CA TYR A 62 5.97 -0.90 -8.39
C TYR A 62 5.86 -2.04 -7.37
N PHE A 63 6.46 -3.20 -7.65
CA PHE A 63 6.36 -4.37 -6.78
C PHE A 63 7.12 -4.20 -5.46
N TYR A 64 8.25 -3.47 -5.48
CA TYR A 64 8.89 -3.02 -4.25
C TYR A 64 7.92 -2.24 -3.35
N SER A 65 7.22 -1.26 -3.94
CA SER A 65 6.26 -0.42 -3.20
C SER A 65 5.03 -1.18 -2.75
N VAL A 66 4.52 -2.10 -3.58
CA VAL A 66 3.38 -2.98 -3.24
C VAL A 66 3.74 -3.89 -2.06
N VAL A 67 4.90 -4.55 -2.11
CA VAL A 67 5.33 -5.43 -1.01
C VAL A 67 5.52 -4.64 0.28
N ALA A 68 6.17 -3.47 0.21
CA ALA A 68 6.33 -2.62 1.38
C ALA A 68 4.96 -2.23 1.97
N LYS A 69 4.02 -1.82 1.11
CA LYS A 69 2.65 -1.46 1.52
C LYS A 69 1.90 -2.63 2.17
N ILE A 70 1.98 -3.84 1.61
CA ILE A 70 1.32 -5.02 2.15
C ILE A 70 1.85 -5.35 3.55
N ILE A 71 3.18 -5.31 3.73
CA ILE A 71 3.80 -5.60 5.04
C ILE A 71 3.45 -4.51 6.06
N ASP A 72 3.53 -3.23 5.66
CA ASP A 72 3.24 -2.10 6.54
C ASP A 72 1.74 -1.96 6.86
N HIS A 73 0.86 -2.63 6.11
CA HIS A 73 -0.56 -2.76 6.47
C HIS A 73 -0.74 -3.56 7.78
N GLY A 74 0.22 -4.42 8.14
CA GLY A 74 0.23 -5.14 9.40
C GLY A 74 -0.25 -6.59 9.29
N GLU A 75 -0.90 -7.09 10.32
CA GLU A 75 -1.40 -8.47 10.35
C GLU A 75 -2.55 -8.69 9.36
N PRO A 76 -2.66 -9.87 8.72
CA PRO A 76 -1.80 -11.05 8.87
C PRO A 76 -0.50 -11.01 8.02
N PHE A 77 -0.33 -10.00 7.19
CA PHE A 77 0.73 -9.92 6.18
C PHE A 77 2.13 -9.83 6.80
N LEU A 78 2.26 -9.13 7.93
CA LEU A 78 3.51 -9.00 8.67
C LEU A 78 4.00 -10.36 9.18
N SER A 79 3.12 -11.18 9.77
CA SER A 79 3.46 -12.54 10.22
C SER A 79 3.91 -13.44 9.07
N ASN A 80 3.37 -13.23 7.87
CA ASN A 80 3.75 -14.01 6.69
C ASN A 80 5.19 -13.74 6.23
N VAL A 81 5.82 -12.62 6.62
CA VAL A 81 7.22 -12.34 6.31
C VAL A 81 8.17 -13.44 6.82
N ALA A 82 7.84 -14.07 7.95
CA ALA A 82 8.65 -15.16 8.52
C ALA A 82 8.72 -16.41 7.62
N LYS A 83 7.82 -16.54 6.64
CA LYS A 83 7.81 -17.64 5.66
C LYS A 83 8.85 -17.46 4.55
N PHE A 84 9.45 -16.27 4.39
CA PHE A 84 10.51 -16.05 3.42
C PHE A 84 11.80 -16.78 3.80
N ASN A 85 12.39 -17.50 2.85
CA ASN A 85 13.71 -18.10 3.05
C ASN A 85 14.79 -17.03 3.25
N GLN A 86 14.72 -15.91 2.52
CA GLN A 86 15.68 -14.81 2.66
C GLN A 86 15.66 -14.21 4.07
N ALA A 87 14.53 -14.25 4.79
CA ALA A 87 14.41 -13.71 6.15
C ALA A 87 15.39 -14.38 7.14
N LYS A 88 15.87 -15.59 6.87
CA LYS A 88 16.84 -16.31 7.71
C LYS A 88 18.27 -15.80 7.56
N ASP A 89 18.60 -15.18 6.43
CA ASP A 89 19.95 -14.72 6.10
C ASP A 89 20.12 -13.19 6.21
N VAL A 90 19.05 -12.47 6.53
CA VAL A 90 19.07 -11.02 6.71
C VAL A 90 19.77 -10.67 8.02
N LYS A 91 20.89 -9.95 7.91
CA LYS A 91 21.58 -9.39 9.09
C LYS A 91 20.77 -8.21 9.63
N PHE A 92 20.06 -8.45 10.73
CA PHE A 92 19.37 -7.42 11.49
C PHE A 92 20.30 -6.90 12.60
N ASP A 93 20.93 -5.73 12.40
CA ASP A 93 21.87 -5.13 13.34
C ASP A 93 21.30 -3.89 14.05
N PHE A 94 22.04 -3.35 15.03
CA PHE A 94 21.59 -2.20 15.82
C PHE A 94 21.44 -0.92 15.00
N GLU A 95 22.14 -0.77 13.88
CA GLU A 95 21.95 0.40 13.00
C GLU A 95 20.60 0.33 12.27
N ILE A 96 20.18 -0.87 11.85
CA ILE A 96 18.84 -1.10 11.29
C ILE A 96 17.77 -0.80 12.34
N VAL A 97 17.95 -1.28 13.58
CA VAL A 97 17.01 -1.00 14.69
C VAL A 97 16.89 0.49 14.96
N LYS A 98 18.03 1.20 14.99
CA LYS A 98 18.08 2.64 15.19
C LYS A 98 17.35 3.40 14.08
N ALA A 99 17.57 3.04 12.82
CA ALA A 99 16.93 3.68 11.67
C ALA A 99 15.41 3.41 11.62
N LEU A 100 14.97 2.20 11.97
CA LEU A 100 13.55 1.88 12.12
C LEU A 100 12.90 2.69 13.25
N ASN A 101 13.55 2.80 14.41
CA ASN A 101 13.05 3.58 15.54
C ASN A 101 13.02 5.10 15.23
N ALA A 102 13.98 5.59 14.44
CA ALA A 102 13.99 6.96 13.94
C ALA A 102 12.93 7.22 12.84
N LYS A 103 12.26 6.17 12.35
CA LYS A 103 11.30 6.21 11.22
C LYS A 103 11.93 6.67 9.90
N ASP A 104 13.22 6.41 9.71
CA ASP A 104 13.91 6.70 8.45
C ASP A 104 13.33 5.87 7.30
N PHE A 105 12.99 4.61 7.59
CA PHE A 105 12.26 3.67 6.72
C PHE A 105 11.37 2.73 7.55
N THR A 106 10.49 1.97 6.88
CA THR A 106 9.57 1.01 7.52
C THR A 106 10.08 -0.44 7.41
N ILE A 107 9.48 -1.36 8.18
CA ILE A 107 9.76 -2.80 8.05
C ILE A 107 9.45 -3.27 6.62
N GLY A 108 8.35 -2.80 6.04
CA GLY A 108 8.00 -3.08 4.66
C GLY A 108 9.09 -2.65 3.67
N ASN A 109 9.66 -1.45 3.82
CA ASN A 109 10.77 -1.00 2.97
C ASN A 109 11.99 -1.91 3.09
N PHE A 110 12.34 -2.28 4.31
CA PHE A 110 13.50 -3.14 4.55
C PHE A 110 13.34 -4.52 3.92
N ILE A 111 12.19 -5.16 4.11
CA ILE A 111 11.93 -6.49 3.54
C ILE A 111 11.81 -6.41 2.01
N ALA A 112 11.10 -5.41 1.47
CA ALA A 112 11.01 -5.21 0.02
C ALA A 112 12.40 -5.06 -0.62
N HIS A 113 13.36 -4.41 0.06
CA HIS A 113 14.74 -4.24 -0.43
C HIS A 113 15.57 -5.52 -0.48
N VAL A 114 15.22 -6.49 0.36
CA VAL A 114 15.89 -7.80 0.40
C VAL A 114 15.33 -8.73 -0.68
N LEU A 115 14.06 -8.58 -1.03
CA LEU A 115 13.39 -9.44 -2.00
C LEU A 115 13.79 -9.09 -3.44
N SER A 116 13.75 -10.10 -4.29
CA SER A 116 14.01 -9.96 -5.73
C SER A 116 12.72 -9.75 -6.50
N PHE A 117 12.78 -8.98 -7.59
CA PHE A 117 11.68 -8.73 -8.52
C PHE A 117 12.15 -8.85 -9.98
N ASN A 118 13.13 -9.73 -10.23
CA ASN A 118 13.85 -9.78 -11.51
C ASN A 118 13.09 -10.52 -12.61
N ASN A 119 11.99 -11.19 -12.27
CA ASN A 119 11.15 -11.95 -13.17
C ASN A 119 9.76 -12.15 -12.56
N LEU A 120 8.82 -12.67 -13.36
CA LEU A 120 7.45 -12.91 -12.91
C LEU A 120 7.34 -13.97 -11.79
N ASN A 121 8.23 -14.97 -11.78
CA ASN A 121 8.22 -15.99 -10.75
C ASN A 121 8.61 -15.41 -9.38
N ASP A 122 9.60 -14.52 -9.32
CA ASP A 122 9.95 -13.79 -8.10
C ASP A 122 8.75 -13.00 -7.57
N ILE A 123 8.07 -12.25 -8.44
CA ILE A 123 6.87 -11.47 -8.11
C ILE A 123 5.77 -12.38 -7.56
N ASN A 124 5.46 -13.47 -8.26
CA ASN A 124 4.42 -14.42 -7.88
C ASN A 124 4.74 -15.06 -6.53
N LEU A 125 5.98 -15.49 -6.30
CA LEU A 125 6.40 -16.08 -5.03
C LEU A 125 6.25 -15.09 -3.87
N ASN A 126 6.74 -13.86 -4.04
CA ASN A 126 6.69 -12.84 -3.00
C ASN A 126 5.24 -12.51 -2.59
N LEU A 127 4.36 -12.27 -3.56
CA LEU A 127 2.96 -11.94 -3.29
C LEU A 127 2.18 -13.16 -2.78
N SER A 128 2.47 -14.36 -3.28
CA SER A 128 1.84 -15.59 -2.80
C SER A 128 2.13 -15.83 -1.31
N ILE A 129 3.38 -15.62 -0.88
CA ILE A 129 3.78 -15.75 0.52
C ILE A 129 3.07 -14.71 1.38
N LEU A 130 3.13 -13.44 0.98
CA LEU A 130 2.57 -12.35 1.78
C LEU A 130 1.04 -12.47 1.94
N LEU A 131 0.34 -12.85 0.88
CA LEU A 131 -1.11 -12.96 0.86
C LEU A 131 -1.64 -14.34 1.27
N ASP A 132 -0.74 -15.31 1.50
CA ASP A 132 -1.06 -16.71 1.82
C ASP A 132 -1.98 -17.41 0.81
N VAL A 133 -1.77 -17.13 -0.48
CA VAL A 133 -2.55 -17.66 -1.61
C VAL A 133 -1.65 -17.98 -2.79
N ASN A 134 -2.19 -18.61 -3.84
CA ASN A 134 -1.49 -18.65 -5.13
C ASN A 134 -1.80 -17.36 -5.91
N PHE A 135 -0.92 -16.36 -5.83
CA PHE A 135 -1.16 -15.02 -6.35
C PHE A 135 -1.59 -15.01 -7.82
N LEU A 136 -0.83 -15.63 -8.73
CA LEU A 136 -1.20 -15.62 -10.15
C LEU A 136 -2.53 -16.35 -10.43
N LYS A 137 -2.84 -17.41 -9.69
CA LYS A 137 -4.12 -18.10 -9.82
C LYS A 137 -5.27 -17.21 -9.38
N GLU A 138 -5.14 -16.56 -8.23
CA GLU A 138 -6.16 -15.64 -7.70
C GLU A 138 -6.30 -14.41 -8.60
N LEU A 139 -5.20 -13.85 -9.09
CA LEU A 139 -5.20 -12.70 -10.01
C LEU A 139 -6.00 -12.98 -11.29
N LYS A 140 -5.88 -14.20 -11.84
CA LYS A 140 -6.65 -14.67 -13.01
C LYS A 140 -8.14 -14.85 -12.74
N ALA A 141 -8.51 -15.15 -11.51
CA ALA A 141 -9.90 -15.35 -11.10
C ALA A 141 -10.55 -14.07 -10.56
N HIS A 142 -9.74 -13.11 -10.13
CA HIS A 142 -10.20 -11.90 -9.47
C HIS A 142 -10.99 -11.00 -10.43
N ARG A 143 -12.24 -10.76 -10.07
CA ARG A 143 -13.12 -9.82 -10.74
C ARG A 143 -13.51 -8.74 -9.74
N ARG A 144 -12.97 -7.54 -9.91
CA ARG A 144 -13.42 -6.39 -9.14
C ARG A 144 -14.83 -6.01 -9.57
N LYS A 145 -15.72 -5.80 -8.60
CA LYS A 145 -17.02 -5.15 -8.82
C LYS A 145 -16.90 -3.73 -8.28
N SER A 146 -16.82 -2.77 -9.19
CA SER A 146 -16.69 -1.36 -8.88
C SER A 146 -17.85 -0.59 -9.48
N ILE A 147 -18.23 0.52 -8.85
CA ILE A 147 -19.10 1.53 -9.46
C ILE A 147 -18.41 2.20 -10.64
N PHE A 148 -17.08 2.18 -10.69
CA PHE A 148 -16.28 2.74 -11.76
C PHE A 148 -16.08 1.69 -12.87
N GLU A 149 -16.65 1.97 -14.04
CA GLU A 149 -16.63 1.06 -15.19
C GLU A 149 -15.19 0.68 -15.61
N ASP A 150 -14.24 1.61 -15.53
CA ASP A 150 -12.83 1.36 -15.88
C ASP A 150 -12.20 0.21 -15.09
N ASN A 151 -12.55 0.07 -13.80
CA ASN A 151 -12.05 -1.02 -12.95
C ASN A 151 -12.65 -2.37 -13.36
N ASN A 152 -13.93 -2.36 -13.77
CA ASN A 152 -14.63 -3.55 -14.26
C ASN A 152 -14.04 -3.98 -15.61
N HIS A 153 -13.87 -3.03 -16.54
CA HIS A 153 -13.28 -3.26 -17.86
C HIS A 153 -11.84 -3.77 -17.78
N THR A 154 -11.04 -3.23 -16.86
CA THR A 154 -9.67 -3.71 -16.58
C THR A 154 -9.71 -5.19 -16.18
N SER A 155 -10.58 -5.55 -15.22
CA SER A 155 -10.71 -6.93 -14.75
C SER A 155 -11.15 -7.87 -15.87
N GLU A 156 -12.14 -7.47 -16.66
CA GLU A 156 -12.64 -8.26 -17.80
C GLU A 156 -11.60 -8.48 -18.88
N SER A 157 -10.89 -7.40 -19.24
CA SER A 157 -9.84 -7.44 -20.26
C SER A 157 -8.68 -8.33 -19.81
N PHE A 158 -8.31 -8.27 -18.53
CA PHE A 158 -7.26 -9.12 -17.98
C PHE A 158 -7.68 -10.59 -17.98
N ILE A 159 -8.86 -10.92 -17.42
CA ILE A 159 -9.34 -12.31 -17.32
C ILE A 159 -9.41 -12.95 -18.71
N THR A 160 -9.94 -12.23 -19.69
CA THR A 160 -10.11 -12.73 -21.07
C THR A 160 -8.78 -13.04 -21.74
N ASN A 161 -7.71 -12.29 -21.41
CA ASN A 161 -6.42 -12.37 -22.08
C ASN A 161 -5.27 -12.82 -21.16
N ALA A 162 -5.58 -13.42 -20.01
CA ALA A 162 -4.63 -13.58 -18.91
C ALA A 162 -3.35 -14.33 -19.31
N ASP A 163 -3.47 -15.41 -20.09
CA ASP A 163 -2.31 -16.20 -20.52
C ASP A 163 -1.43 -15.43 -21.50
N SER A 164 -2.04 -14.65 -22.41
CA SER A 164 -1.31 -13.78 -23.35
C SER A 164 -0.57 -12.68 -22.59
N ILE A 165 -1.24 -12.04 -21.63
CA ILE A 165 -0.65 -11.00 -20.80
C ILE A 165 0.55 -11.55 -20.02
N ILE A 166 0.39 -12.68 -19.33
CA ILE A 166 1.47 -13.34 -18.58
C ILE A 166 2.65 -13.70 -19.47
N LYS A 167 2.38 -14.20 -20.68
CA LYS A 167 3.43 -14.46 -21.68
C LYS A 167 4.18 -13.17 -22.04
N SER A 168 3.47 -12.06 -22.27
CA SER A 168 4.09 -10.76 -22.52
C SER A 168 4.90 -10.25 -21.33
N ILE A 169 4.48 -10.45 -20.09
CA ILE A 169 5.27 -10.04 -18.91
C ILE A 169 6.61 -10.78 -18.86
N ASN A 170 6.59 -12.10 -19.02
CA ASN A 170 7.82 -12.89 -19.10
C ASN A 170 8.70 -12.39 -20.25
N ARG A 171 8.09 -12.11 -21.41
CA ARG A 171 8.78 -11.59 -22.57
C ARG A 171 9.43 -10.23 -22.32
N THR A 172 8.79 -9.33 -21.59
CA THR A 172 9.35 -8.03 -21.21
C THR A 172 10.65 -8.19 -20.40
N PHE A 173 10.68 -9.13 -19.44
CA PHE A 173 11.91 -9.43 -18.69
C PHE A 173 13.01 -10.03 -19.57
N GLU A 174 12.66 -10.95 -20.47
CA GLU A 174 13.61 -11.51 -21.45
C GLU A 174 14.20 -10.43 -22.36
N LEU A 175 13.36 -9.55 -22.93
CA LEU A 175 13.82 -8.45 -23.80
C LEU A 175 14.78 -7.51 -23.06
N ARG A 176 14.48 -7.17 -21.80
CA ARG A 176 15.40 -6.39 -20.96
C ARG A 176 16.73 -7.12 -20.76
N HIS A 177 16.72 -8.43 -20.53
CA HIS A 177 17.95 -9.21 -20.41
C HIS A 177 18.78 -9.17 -21.71
N ILE A 178 18.14 -9.44 -22.85
CA ILE A 178 18.78 -9.40 -24.17
C ILE A 178 19.39 -8.01 -24.45
N PHE A 179 18.62 -6.94 -24.23
CA PHE A 179 19.03 -5.59 -24.58
C PHE A 179 20.07 -4.98 -23.63
N CYS A 180 20.03 -5.32 -22.34
CA CYS A 180 20.98 -4.80 -21.36
C CYS A 180 22.25 -5.65 -21.22
N HIS A 181 22.17 -6.98 -21.41
CA HIS A 181 23.23 -7.89 -20.99
C HIS A 181 23.85 -8.74 -22.11
N GLU A 182 23.12 -9.03 -23.19
CA GLU A 182 23.61 -9.97 -24.21
C GLU A 182 24.29 -9.31 -25.41
N PHE A 183 24.33 -7.97 -25.48
CA PHE A 183 24.91 -7.21 -26.61
C PHE A 183 24.45 -7.78 -27.97
N ALA A 184 23.16 -8.10 -28.07
CA ALA A 184 22.58 -8.90 -29.16
C ALA A 184 22.49 -8.12 -30.49
N TYR A 185 23.63 -7.95 -31.17
CA TYR A 185 23.75 -7.18 -32.41
C TYR A 185 22.84 -7.67 -33.55
N LYS A 186 22.56 -8.98 -33.60
CA LYS A 186 21.70 -9.59 -34.64
C LYS A 186 20.22 -9.57 -34.29
N TYR A 187 19.84 -9.09 -33.11
CA TYR A 187 18.45 -9.10 -32.69
C TYR A 187 17.65 -8.08 -33.50
N GLN A 188 16.63 -8.56 -34.21
CA GLN A 188 15.71 -7.70 -34.96
C GLN A 188 14.58 -7.25 -34.03
N ILE A 189 14.40 -5.94 -33.96
CA ILE A 189 13.38 -5.32 -33.12
C ILE A 189 12.01 -5.50 -33.79
N ASP A 190 11.15 -6.27 -33.14
CA ASP A 190 9.74 -6.33 -33.47
C ASP A 190 8.99 -5.22 -32.71
N VAL A 191 8.59 -4.19 -33.44
CA VAL A 191 7.87 -3.03 -32.86
C VAL A 191 6.49 -3.44 -32.35
N SER A 192 5.84 -4.41 -32.99
CA SER A 192 4.52 -4.90 -32.56
C SER A 192 4.63 -5.63 -31.23
N GLU A 193 5.63 -6.50 -31.08
CA GLU A 193 5.94 -7.19 -29.81
C GLU A 193 6.17 -6.20 -28.66
N ILE A 194 6.90 -5.11 -28.91
CA ILE A 194 7.19 -4.10 -27.87
C ILE A 194 5.92 -3.33 -27.47
N LYS A 195 5.05 -3.01 -28.43
CA LYS A 195 3.75 -2.38 -28.14
C LYS A 195 2.84 -3.31 -27.34
N ASP A 196 2.82 -4.60 -27.68
CA ASP A 196 2.06 -5.60 -26.92
C ASP A 196 2.60 -5.73 -25.49
N CYS A 197 3.92 -5.77 -25.31
CA CYS A 197 4.54 -5.77 -23.99
C CYS A 197 4.13 -4.54 -23.15
N LEU A 198 4.08 -3.36 -23.77
CA LEU A 198 3.67 -2.12 -23.11
C LEU A 198 2.22 -2.17 -22.63
N VAL A 199 1.29 -2.54 -23.51
CA VAL A 199 -0.15 -2.61 -23.18
C VAL A 199 -0.42 -3.71 -22.15
N ASN A 200 0.18 -4.89 -22.32
CA ASN A 200 -0.03 -6.00 -21.40
C ASN A 200 0.60 -5.75 -20.02
N THR A 201 1.72 -5.03 -19.95
CA THR A 201 2.32 -4.60 -18.68
C THR A 201 1.40 -3.63 -17.94
N GLU A 202 0.81 -2.65 -18.63
CA GLU A 202 -0.16 -1.75 -18.01
C GLU A 202 -1.34 -2.52 -17.41
N LEU A 203 -1.94 -3.42 -18.19
CA LEU A 203 -3.10 -4.19 -17.78
C LEU A 203 -2.79 -5.12 -16.60
N PHE A 204 -1.60 -5.74 -16.59
CA PHE A 204 -1.12 -6.55 -15.47
C PHE A 204 -0.94 -5.72 -14.18
N LEU A 205 -0.33 -4.54 -14.28
CA LEU A 205 -0.12 -3.67 -13.11
C LEU A 205 -1.44 -3.11 -12.58
N LYS A 206 -2.37 -2.70 -13.45
CA LYS A 206 -3.71 -2.25 -13.03
C LYS A 206 -4.51 -3.36 -12.37
N GLN A 207 -4.53 -4.56 -12.96
CA GLN A 207 -5.22 -5.70 -12.36
C GLN A 207 -4.60 -6.10 -11.02
N THR A 208 -3.27 -6.08 -10.92
CA THR A 208 -2.57 -6.30 -9.65
C THR A 208 -2.97 -5.25 -8.63
N SER A 209 -2.99 -3.97 -9.02
CA SER A 209 -3.39 -2.88 -8.12
C SER A 209 -4.81 -3.06 -7.59
N ASN A 210 -5.75 -3.47 -8.45
CA ASN A 210 -7.13 -3.76 -8.05
C ASN A 210 -7.19 -4.93 -7.06
N TYR A 211 -6.50 -6.03 -7.36
CA TYR A 211 -6.47 -7.21 -6.49
C TYR A 211 -5.85 -6.90 -5.12
N ILE A 212 -4.70 -6.21 -5.10
CA ILE A 212 -4.04 -5.83 -3.83
C ILE A 212 -4.90 -4.84 -3.05
N HIS A 213 -5.59 -3.90 -3.70
CA HIS A 213 -6.49 -2.99 -3.02
C HIS A 213 -7.63 -3.73 -2.31
N GLU A 214 -8.28 -4.67 -2.99
CA GLU A 214 -9.35 -5.50 -2.38
C GLU A 214 -8.81 -6.39 -1.25
N ALA A 215 -7.61 -6.93 -1.40
CA ALA A 215 -6.98 -7.75 -0.37
C ALA A 215 -6.63 -6.96 0.89
N LEU A 216 -6.22 -5.70 0.76
CA LEU A 216 -5.88 -4.83 1.89
C LEU A 216 -7.09 -4.12 2.48
N TYR A 217 -8.08 -3.79 1.67
CA TYR A 217 -9.26 -3.03 2.08
C TYR A 217 -10.54 -3.68 1.54
N PRO A 218 -10.92 -4.86 2.07
CA PRO A 218 -12.08 -5.58 1.58
C PRO A 218 -13.34 -4.75 1.76
N GLY A 219 -14.11 -4.55 0.68
CA GLY A 219 -15.34 -3.77 0.72
C GLY A 219 -15.16 -2.27 1.00
N SER A 220 -13.96 -1.72 0.74
CA SER A 220 -13.69 -0.29 0.93
C SER A 220 -14.68 0.58 0.14
N PRO A 221 -15.06 1.75 0.67
CA PRO A 221 -16.08 2.60 0.08
C PRO A 221 -15.55 3.25 -1.20
N GLU A 222 -16.37 3.28 -2.26
CA GLU A 222 -15.97 3.82 -3.56
C GLU A 222 -16.53 5.22 -3.84
N THR A 223 -17.60 5.63 -3.15
CA THR A 223 -18.14 7.00 -3.25
C THR A 223 -17.83 7.84 -2.01
N GLN A 224 -17.83 9.16 -2.19
CA GLN A 224 -17.75 10.10 -1.06
C GLN A 224 -18.88 9.90 -0.03
N THR A 225 -20.07 9.49 -0.49
CA THR A 225 -21.20 9.19 0.39
C THR A 225 -20.90 7.96 1.25
N ASP A 226 -20.43 6.88 0.64
CA ASP A 226 -20.08 5.65 1.36
C ASP A 226 -18.94 5.91 2.35
N MET A 227 -17.92 6.69 1.93
CA MET A 227 -16.82 7.12 2.81
C MET A 227 -17.33 7.92 4.02
N ASN A 228 -18.29 8.82 3.81
CA ASN A 228 -18.90 9.60 4.89
C ASN A 228 -19.69 8.70 5.86
N ILE A 229 -20.41 7.71 5.34
CA ILE A 229 -21.17 6.74 6.15
C ILE A 229 -20.19 5.89 6.97
N GLU A 230 -19.20 5.28 6.33
CA GLU A 230 -18.26 4.38 7.00
C GLU A 230 -17.44 5.11 8.08
N SER A 231 -16.90 6.30 7.79
CA SER A 231 -16.18 7.09 8.79
C SER A 231 -17.04 7.47 10.00
N PHE A 232 -18.34 7.70 9.78
CA PHE A 232 -19.28 7.94 10.88
C PHE A 232 -19.51 6.67 11.70
N GLU A 233 -19.74 5.53 11.06
CA GLU A 233 -19.92 4.25 11.73
C GLU A 233 -18.68 3.83 12.54
N GLU A 234 -17.47 4.05 12.00
CA GLU A 234 -16.22 3.80 12.71
C GLU A 234 -16.10 4.69 13.95
N TYR A 235 -16.38 5.99 13.83
CA TYR A 235 -16.42 6.90 14.97
C TYR A 235 -17.43 6.43 16.03
N CYS A 236 -18.64 6.02 15.63
CA CYS A 236 -19.65 5.51 16.56
C CYS A 236 -19.17 4.27 17.32
N LYS A 237 -18.53 3.29 16.63
CA LYS A 237 -17.97 2.09 17.27
C LYS A 237 -16.90 2.45 18.31
N LEU A 238 -16.01 3.39 18.00
CA LEU A 238 -14.99 3.87 18.92
C LEU A 238 -15.60 4.64 20.11
N ASP A 239 -16.63 5.46 19.88
CA ASP A 239 -17.33 6.17 20.96
C ASP A 239 -18.05 5.18 21.89
N GLU A 240 -18.67 4.13 21.34
CA GLU A 240 -19.27 3.04 22.12
C GLU A 240 -18.23 2.29 22.97
N GLU A 241 -17.07 1.94 22.39
CA GLU A 241 -15.96 1.32 23.13
C GLU A 241 -15.47 2.23 24.26
N LEU A 242 -15.30 3.52 23.99
CA LEU A 242 -14.85 4.50 24.98
C LEU A 242 -15.89 4.66 26.11
N GLU A 243 -17.18 4.66 25.79
CA GLU A 243 -18.26 4.70 26.78
C GLU A 243 -18.26 3.46 27.68
N ASP A 244 -18.04 2.27 27.12
CA ASP A 244 -17.85 1.04 27.91
C ASP A 244 -16.64 1.16 28.84
N LEU A 245 -15.51 1.67 28.33
CA LEU A 245 -14.31 1.89 29.12
C LEU A 245 -14.53 2.89 30.27
N PHE A 246 -15.27 3.97 30.03
CA PHE A 246 -15.65 4.91 31.08
C PHE A 246 -16.48 4.25 32.17
N LYS A 247 -17.42 3.35 31.83
CA LYS A 247 -18.20 2.60 32.82
C LYS A 247 -17.30 1.69 33.65
N ARG A 248 -16.45 0.89 32.99
CA ARG A 248 -15.52 -0.04 33.64
C ARG A 248 -14.55 0.66 34.60
N ILE A 249 -14.04 1.83 34.25
CA ILE A 249 -13.18 2.63 35.14
C ILE A 249 -13.96 3.06 36.39
N LYS A 250 -15.18 3.58 36.23
CA LYS A 250 -16.00 3.99 37.38
C LYS A 250 -16.30 2.81 38.31
N GLU A 251 -16.62 1.64 37.75
CA GLU A 251 -16.89 0.41 38.52
C GLU A 251 -15.65 -0.10 39.26
N ALA A 252 -14.49 -0.13 38.60
CA ALA A 252 -13.23 -0.57 39.21
C ALA A 252 -12.86 0.29 40.44
N HIS A 253 -13.15 1.59 40.39
CA HIS A 253 -12.81 2.53 41.47
C HIS A 253 -13.86 2.68 42.56
N GLN A 254 -15.09 2.20 42.37
CA GLN A 254 -16.09 2.16 43.45
C GLN A 254 -15.70 1.18 44.57
N ASN A 255 -14.84 0.19 44.27
CA ASN A 255 -14.43 -0.87 45.18
C ASN A 255 -13.00 -0.70 45.75
N ALA A 256 -12.29 0.38 45.40
CA ALA A 256 -10.91 0.63 45.82
C ALA A 256 -10.84 1.55 47.06
N PHE A 257 -9.88 1.27 47.96
CA PHE A 257 -9.69 2.02 49.22
C PHE A 257 -9.27 3.49 48.99
N ASP A 258 -8.66 3.79 47.83
CA ASP A 258 -8.32 5.13 47.28
C ASP A 258 -9.16 5.42 46.01
N GLY A 259 -10.48 5.36 46.14
CA GLY A 259 -11.41 5.52 45.01
C GLY A 259 -11.23 6.85 44.25
N ILE A 260 -11.28 6.78 42.92
CA ILE A 260 -11.30 7.98 42.06
C ILE A 260 -12.51 8.85 42.43
N ASN A 261 -12.29 10.17 42.45
CA ASN A 261 -13.38 11.14 42.52
C ASN A 261 -14.20 11.11 41.21
N VAL A 262 -15.26 10.29 41.19
CA VAL A 262 -16.14 10.08 40.03
C VAL A 262 -16.67 11.40 39.46
N LYS A 263 -16.95 12.40 40.31
CA LYS A 263 -17.42 13.72 39.85
C LYS A 263 -16.35 14.49 39.07
N LEU A 264 -15.08 14.36 39.44
CA LEU A 264 -13.97 14.94 38.68
C LEU A 264 -13.75 14.18 37.37
N PHE A 265 -13.85 12.86 37.40
CA PHE A 265 -13.75 12.03 36.19
C PHE A 265 -14.85 12.36 35.16
N ASP A 266 -16.12 12.43 35.58
CA ASP A 266 -17.23 12.82 34.71
C ASP A 266 -17.05 14.22 34.12
N ARG A 267 -16.46 15.15 34.88
CA ARG A 267 -16.16 16.50 34.42
C ARG A 267 -15.04 16.50 33.38
N MET A 268 -13.98 15.73 33.61
CA MET A 268 -12.88 15.54 32.66
C MET A 268 -13.40 14.97 31.34
N VAL A 269 -14.17 13.88 31.39
CA VAL A 269 -14.78 13.24 30.20
C VAL A 269 -15.62 14.25 29.41
N ARG A 270 -16.43 15.06 30.08
CA ARG A 270 -17.25 16.08 29.42
C ARG A 270 -16.42 17.12 28.67
N TYR A 271 -15.34 17.63 29.28
CA TYR A 271 -14.48 18.60 28.62
C TYR A 271 -13.69 17.98 27.47
N TRP A 272 -13.26 16.74 27.63
CA TRP A 272 -12.57 16.00 26.59
C TRP A 272 -13.48 15.76 25.36
N LYS A 273 -14.75 15.37 25.56
CA LYS A 273 -15.71 15.23 24.45
C LYS A 273 -15.90 16.53 23.68
N ARG A 274 -16.02 17.65 24.39
CA ARG A 274 -16.08 18.98 23.78
C ARG A 274 -14.81 19.30 22.98
N TYR A 275 -13.64 18.96 23.50
CA TYR A 275 -12.38 19.11 22.79
C TYR A 275 -12.36 18.28 21.50
N ARG A 276 -12.75 17.00 21.57
CA ARG A 276 -12.83 16.11 20.40
C ARG A 276 -13.72 16.69 19.31
N ASP A 277 -14.92 17.15 19.67
CA ASP A 277 -15.88 17.67 18.68
C ASP A 277 -15.33 18.95 18.02
N LEU A 278 -14.75 19.86 18.82
CA LEU A 278 -14.09 21.07 18.30
C LEU A 278 -12.87 20.76 17.45
N LYS A 279 -12.10 19.73 17.78
CA LYS A 279 -10.95 19.28 16.99
C LYS A 279 -11.40 18.76 15.63
N GLY A 280 -12.48 17.98 15.59
CA GLY A 280 -13.11 17.51 14.36
C GLY A 280 -13.59 18.65 13.47
N ASP A 281 -14.21 19.68 14.07
CA ASP A 281 -14.64 20.87 13.33
C ASP A 281 -13.43 21.65 12.78
N PHE A 282 -12.43 21.90 13.63
CA PHE A 282 -11.19 22.59 13.26
C PHE A 282 -10.44 21.89 12.12
N ASP A 283 -10.28 20.56 12.20
CA ASP A 283 -9.57 19.80 11.17
C ASP A 283 -10.35 19.75 9.86
N SER A 284 -11.68 19.75 9.90
CA SER A 284 -12.52 19.75 8.70
C SER A 284 -12.67 21.12 8.04
N ASP A 285 -12.11 22.17 8.62
CA ASP A 285 -12.40 23.54 8.23
C ASP A 285 -11.95 23.90 6.81
N TYR A 286 -10.83 23.34 6.36
CA TYR A 286 -10.31 23.58 5.01
C TYR A 286 -11.19 23.00 3.89
N VAL A 287 -12.15 22.13 4.24
CA VAL A 287 -13.19 21.58 3.33
C VAL A 287 -14.61 22.00 3.73
N ARG A 288 -14.74 23.09 4.51
CA ARG A 288 -16.02 23.56 5.05
C ARG A 288 -17.09 23.68 3.95
N GLY A 289 -18.24 23.05 4.19
CA GLY A 289 -19.39 23.05 3.27
C GLY A 289 -19.26 22.10 2.08
N GLY A 290 -18.11 21.43 1.92
CA GLY A 290 -17.89 20.40 0.90
C GLY A 290 -18.37 19.02 1.33
N THR A 291 -18.50 18.11 0.35
CA THR A 291 -18.92 16.72 0.57
C THR A 291 -17.90 15.90 1.37
N MET A 292 -16.65 16.34 1.47
CA MET A 292 -15.59 15.73 2.29
C MET A 292 -15.63 16.12 3.77
N MET A 293 -16.38 17.17 4.13
CA MET A 293 -16.38 17.68 5.50
C MET A 293 -16.76 16.61 6.55
N PRO A 294 -17.81 15.77 6.35
CA PRO A 294 -18.16 14.72 7.31
C PRO A 294 -17.03 13.71 7.49
N LEU A 295 -16.43 13.22 6.40
CA LEU A 295 -15.29 12.30 6.42
C LEU A 295 -14.12 12.84 7.24
N VAL A 296 -13.64 14.06 6.93
CA VAL A 296 -12.48 14.66 7.62
C VAL A 296 -12.80 14.86 9.10
N SER A 297 -14.00 15.35 9.40
CA SER A 297 -14.45 15.61 10.77
C SER A 297 -14.54 14.31 11.59
N ASN A 298 -15.14 13.25 11.04
CA ASN A 298 -15.27 11.96 11.70
C ASN A 298 -13.93 11.28 11.90
N ASN A 299 -13.03 11.30 10.89
CA ASN A 299 -11.68 10.74 11.04
C ASN A 299 -10.89 11.42 12.16
N SER A 300 -11.01 12.74 12.29
CA SER A 300 -10.39 13.49 13.39
C SER A 300 -10.99 13.10 14.75
N ARG A 301 -12.32 12.95 14.84
CA ARG A 301 -12.98 12.47 16.06
C ARG A 301 -12.52 11.05 16.42
N SER A 302 -12.48 10.13 15.46
CA SER A 302 -11.98 8.76 15.64
C SER A 302 -10.55 8.74 16.17
N TYR A 303 -9.65 9.52 15.55
CA TYR A 303 -8.25 9.61 15.99
C TYR A 303 -8.14 10.06 17.45
N VAL A 304 -8.81 11.15 17.81
CA VAL A 304 -8.78 11.67 19.18
C VAL A 304 -9.39 10.66 20.16
N THR A 305 -10.49 10.00 19.79
CA THR A 305 -11.12 8.93 20.58
C THR A 305 -10.17 7.77 20.82
N SER A 306 -9.47 7.28 19.79
CA SER A 306 -8.50 6.19 19.93
C SER A 306 -7.36 6.53 20.88
N LEU A 307 -6.83 7.76 20.84
CA LEU A 307 -5.80 8.21 21.79
C LEU A 307 -6.29 8.16 23.25
N MET A 308 -7.55 8.54 23.49
CA MET A 308 -8.14 8.49 24.82
C MET A 308 -8.36 7.04 25.28
N ILE A 309 -8.81 6.16 24.39
CA ILE A 309 -8.94 4.73 24.67
C ILE A 309 -7.58 4.15 25.08
N GLU A 310 -6.52 4.43 24.32
CA GLU A 310 -5.16 3.97 24.63
C GLU A 310 -4.66 4.47 25.98
N GLN A 311 -4.82 5.77 26.25
CA GLN A 311 -4.45 6.39 27.51
C GLN A 311 -5.16 5.70 28.69
N LEU A 312 -6.49 5.58 28.62
CA LEU A 312 -7.30 5.01 29.69
C LEU A 312 -7.06 3.51 29.90
N LYS A 313 -6.83 2.74 28.82
CA LYS A 313 -6.44 1.33 28.92
C LYS A 313 -5.09 1.18 29.63
N SER A 314 -4.14 2.08 29.39
CA SER A 314 -2.85 2.10 30.08
C SER A 314 -3.01 2.40 31.57
N GLU A 315 -3.80 3.41 31.91
CA GLU A 315 -4.12 3.78 33.29
C GLU A 315 -4.80 2.62 34.04
N LEU A 316 -5.81 1.98 33.44
CA LEU A 316 -6.53 0.85 34.06
C LEU A 316 -5.62 -0.37 34.33
N LYS A 317 -4.66 -0.65 33.44
CA LYS A 317 -3.63 -1.69 33.67
C LYS A 317 -2.69 -1.36 34.83
N SER A 318 -2.37 -0.08 35.02
CA SER A 318 -1.49 0.36 36.11
C SER A 318 -2.16 0.27 37.49
N ILE A 319 -3.49 0.38 37.52
CA ILE A 319 -4.31 0.35 38.75
C ILE A 319 -4.69 -1.08 39.15
N SER A 320 -4.68 -2.02 38.21
CA SER A 320 -5.00 -3.43 38.44
C SER A 320 -3.80 -4.30 38.89
N LYS A 321 -2.64 -3.68 39.19
CA LYS A 321 -1.44 -4.32 39.74
C LYS A 321 -1.28 -4.00 41.21
#